data_AF-A0AAW8PC58-F1
#
_entry.id   AF-A0AAW8PC58-F1
#
_cell.length_a   1.000
_cell.length_b   1.000
_cell.length_c   1.000
_cell.angle_alpha   90.00
_cell.angle_beta   90.00
_cell.angle_gamma   90.00
#
_symmetry.space_group_name_H-M   'P 1'
#
loop_
_entity.id
_entity.type
_entity.pdbx_description
1 polymer ?
#
loop_
_entity_poly.entity_id
_entity_poly.type
_entity_poly.pdbx_seq_one_letter_code
_entity_poly.pdbx_strand_id
1 'polypeptide(L)'
;MSEGLMLQSEFISIFCERPAQFAWFLGAGTSRTAGLPTAGDVIWDLKRRYYRLEQDRDVSPQDIQNEAVRTRIQAFLDSQGFPPLWADEEYTTYFEKIFGEDRERQRNYLKGILSEDKVTLSVGNRVLGGLMAAGFTRAVFTTNFDSVVEKAIAEVGGSSLQAYSLEGTGSALNAIQNEEFPFYCKLHGDFRFESLKNLSADLATQNEALSKAVLAGGSRFGLVVAGYSGRDASIMSLLAKVLEAPTPFPHGLYWTGLKGASPHPAVESLLGRARAAGVKAEFVEIETFDALMSRVWRNIDRRPAAIDAKVRKSRISNVNIPMPPAGNKKPILRLNALPITLPDRCLQLDLKEILDWRTLRAVVADYRRDIIVTKAESVWCWGEEADVRQAFGNRLKRISEANVPQDFHSGENLHYKAFFEEAVTLSLASGKPLVPRMKPSAGFLIADGNAVDVGALAPLQSIVGRVSGRVSGLFSPIDDDHPDSEPVSWAEALRVSLDAKDGRTWLLLEPDVWIWPPHARKVAAEFLEGRKSKRFNGFHNQLLNAWTEVALGTSERNVSLEIRPFGSGTSTENPAFQIGTRTAFAMSAA
;
A
#
# COMPACT_ATOMS: atom_id res chain seq x y z
N MET A 1 -6.56 31.41 2.87
CA MET A 1 -7.55 31.27 1.77
C MET A 1 -7.21 30.00 1.03
N SER A 2 -7.90 28.90 1.34
CA SER A 2 -7.70 27.58 0.74
C SER A 2 -8.73 27.38 -0.38
N GLU A 3 -8.55 28.07 -1.50
CA GLU A 3 -9.42 27.90 -2.66
C GLU A 3 -8.86 26.83 -3.60
N GLY A 4 -9.56 25.69 -3.70
CA GLY A 4 -9.44 24.78 -4.85
C GLY A 4 -8.54 23.56 -4.66
N LEU A 5 -8.65 22.83 -3.54
CA LEU A 5 -8.14 21.45 -3.45
C LEU A 5 -9.33 20.49 -3.55
N MET A 6 -9.38 19.73 -4.63
CA MET A 6 -10.41 18.71 -4.83
C MET A 6 -10.01 17.42 -4.12
N LEU A 7 -10.96 16.80 -3.43
CA LEU A 7 -10.72 15.50 -2.80
C LEU A 7 -10.56 14.40 -3.86
N GLN A 8 -9.61 13.49 -3.64
CA GLN A 8 -9.36 12.37 -4.54
C GLN A 8 -10.62 11.55 -4.86
N SER A 9 -11.51 11.37 -3.88
CA SER A 9 -12.76 10.63 -4.05
C SER A 9 -13.73 11.30 -5.02
N GLU A 10 -13.78 12.62 -5.03
CA GLU A 10 -14.64 13.38 -5.95
C GLU A 10 -14.15 13.24 -7.38
N PHE A 11 -12.84 13.36 -7.60
CA PHE A 11 -12.23 13.12 -8.90
C PHE A 11 -12.51 11.71 -9.41
N ILE A 12 -12.35 10.69 -8.55
CA ILE A 12 -12.62 9.29 -8.92
C ILE A 12 -14.08 9.12 -9.35
N SER A 13 -15.04 9.73 -8.64
CA SER A 13 -16.46 9.68 -9.00
C SER A 13 -16.69 10.23 -10.40
N ILE A 14 -16.16 11.44 -10.69
CA ILE A 14 -16.31 12.10 -11.99
C ILE A 14 -15.67 11.27 -13.11
N PHE A 15 -14.46 10.75 -12.87
CA PHE A 15 -13.76 9.94 -13.86
C PHE A 15 -14.52 8.64 -14.16
N CYS A 16 -15.03 7.94 -13.14
CA CYS A 16 -15.67 6.64 -13.30
C CYS A 16 -17.05 6.72 -13.96
N GLU A 17 -17.74 7.86 -13.89
CA GLU A 17 -19.00 8.06 -14.63
C GLU A 17 -18.81 8.00 -16.15
N ARG A 18 -17.71 8.57 -16.66
CA ARG A 18 -17.44 8.67 -18.10
C ARG A 18 -15.94 8.53 -18.41
N PRO A 19 -15.32 7.38 -18.12
CA PRO A 19 -13.86 7.24 -18.19
C PRO A 19 -13.32 7.47 -19.62
N ALA A 20 -14.07 7.03 -20.64
CA ALA A 20 -13.68 7.16 -22.05
C ALA A 20 -13.64 8.61 -22.56
N GLN A 21 -14.16 9.57 -21.78
CA GLN A 21 -14.15 10.99 -22.08
C GLN A 21 -12.90 11.71 -21.53
N PHE A 22 -12.03 10.97 -20.85
CA PHE A 22 -10.77 11.48 -20.31
C PHE A 22 -9.57 10.90 -21.05
N ALA A 23 -8.59 11.77 -21.30
CA ALA A 23 -7.25 11.44 -21.74
C ALA A 23 -6.29 11.54 -20.54
N TRP A 24 -5.23 10.73 -20.55
CA TRP A 24 -4.18 10.82 -19.54
C TRP A 24 -2.93 11.50 -20.10
N PHE A 25 -2.30 12.34 -19.29
CA PHE A 25 -0.98 12.86 -19.52
C PHE A 25 -0.02 12.31 -18.46
N LEU A 26 0.95 11.51 -18.88
CA LEU A 26 1.85 10.80 -17.98
C LEU A 26 3.25 11.40 -18.03
N GLY A 27 3.75 11.84 -16.88
CA GLY A 27 5.14 12.25 -16.71
C GLY A 27 6.00 11.19 -16.01
N ALA A 28 7.28 11.51 -15.83
CA ALA A 28 8.28 10.56 -15.34
C ALA A 28 7.97 10.02 -13.93
N GLY A 29 7.18 10.75 -13.13
CA GLY A 29 6.74 10.30 -11.80
C GLY A 29 5.86 9.05 -11.82
N THR A 30 5.20 8.74 -12.95
CA THR A 30 4.37 7.52 -13.10
C THR A 30 5.21 6.25 -13.26
N SER A 31 6.41 6.36 -13.84
CA SER A 31 7.35 5.25 -14.04
C SER A 31 8.27 4.99 -12.84
N ARG A 32 8.25 5.87 -11.82
CA ARG A 32 9.10 5.73 -10.61
C ARG A 32 8.85 4.42 -9.86
N THR A 33 7.59 4.04 -9.69
CA THR A 33 7.21 2.77 -9.04
C THR A 33 7.46 1.55 -9.94
N ALA A 34 7.75 1.76 -11.22
CA ALA A 34 8.16 0.70 -12.15
C ALA A 34 9.67 0.40 -12.14
N GLY A 35 10.42 1.06 -11.25
CA GLY A 35 11.87 0.91 -11.12
C GLY A 35 12.68 1.83 -12.04
N LEU A 36 12.03 2.74 -12.77
CA LEU A 36 12.72 3.71 -13.62
C LEU A 36 12.97 5.03 -12.88
N PRO A 37 14.17 5.63 -12.98
CA PRO A 37 14.45 6.88 -12.32
C PRO A 37 13.73 8.05 -13.00
N THR A 38 13.28 9.00 -12.20
CA THR A 38 12.76 10.28 -12.69
C THR A 38 13.89 11.17 -13.20
N ALA A 39 13.57 12.24 -13.94
CA ALA A 39 14.56 13.24 -14.37
C ALA A 39 15.36 13.81 -13.18
N GLY A 40 14.71 14.01 -12.03
CA GLY A 40 15.38 14.43 -10.80
C GLY A 40 16.32 13.36 -10.24
N ASP A 41 15.93 12.08 -10.27
CA ASP A 41 16.80 10.98 -9.81
C ASP A 41 18.03 10.83 -10.73
N VAL A 42 17.87 11.07 -12.04
CA VAL A 42 18.98 11.09 -13.01
C VAL A 42 19.94 12.25 -12.73
N ILE A 43 19.41 13.45 -12.48
CA ILE A 43 20.23 14.62 -12.08
C ILE A 43 21.01 14.28 -10.81
N TRP A 44 20.37 13.72 -9.79
CA TRP A 44 21.06 13.34 -8.55
C TRP A 44 22.11 12.24 -8.73
N ASP A 45 21.90 11.28 -9.64
CA ASP A 45 22.93 10.29 -9.98
C ASP A 45 24.13 10.96 -10.67
N LEU A 46 23.89 11.92 -11.57
CA LEU A 46 24.94 12.72 -12.22
C LEU A 46 25.72 13.57 -11.20
N LYS A 47 25.02 14.28 -10.31
CA LYS A 47 25.60 15.03 -9.19
C LYS A 47 26.51 14.16 -8.34
N ARG A 48 26.03 12.97 -7.96
CA ARG A 48 26.80 11.99 -7.16
C ARG A 48 28.06 11.54 -7.88
N ARG A 49 27.96 11.18 -9.17
CA ARG A 49 29.10 10.72 -9.96
C ARG A 49 30.17 11.80 -10.10
N TYR A 50 29.75 13.03 -10.39
CA TYR A 50 30.66 14.17 -10.49
C TYR A 50 31.34 14.47 -9.15
N TYR A 51 30.56 14.51 -8.06
CA TYR A 51 31.11 14.70 -6.71
C TYR A 51 32.12 13.61 -6.31
N ARG A 52 31.80 12.34 -6.61
CA ARG A 52 32.69 11.20 -6.34
C ARG A 52 34.01 11.33 -7.10
N LEU A 53 33.95 11.75 -8.37
CA LEU A 53 35.12 11.91 -9.22
C LEU A 53 36.05 13.02 -8.70
N GLU A 54 35.49 14.18 -8.33
CA GLU A 54 36.28 15.35 -7.94
C GLU A 54 36.77 15.30 -6.48
N GLN A 55 36.03 14.66 -5.58
CA GLN A 55 36.34 14.66 -4.13
C GLN A 55 36.99 13.36 -3.65
N ASP A 56 37.17 12.36 -4.52
CA ASP A 56 37.71 11.04 -4.21
C ASP A 56 37.05 10.39 -2.96
N ARG A 57 35.73 10.58 -2.84
CA ARG A 57 34.92 10.05 -1.73
C ARG A 57 33.84 9.14 -2.26
N ASP A 58 33.77 7.94 -1.70
CA ASP A 58 32.67 7.03 -2.01
C ASP A 58 31.38 7.53 -1.36
N VAL A 59 30.37 7.75 -2.20
CA VAL A 59 29.02 8.14 -1.80
C VAL A 59 28.09 7.13 -2.44
N SER A 60 27.39 6.34 -1.64
CA SER A 60 26.48 5.31 -2.14
C SER A 60 25.19 5.94 -2.70
N PRO A 61 24.43 5.24 -3.55
CA PRO A 61 23.09 5.69 -3.97
C PRO A 61 22.11 5.88 -2.79
N GLN A 62 22.30 5.17 -1.68
CA GLN A 62 21.44 5.27 -0.49
C GLN A 62 21.71 6.57 0.29
N ASP A 63 22.94 7.07 0.25
CA ASP A 63 23.32 8.33 0.91
C ASP A 63 22.63 9.55 0.30
N ILE A 64 22.21 9.48 -0.97
CA ILE A 64 21.39 10.52 -1.62
C ILE A 64 20.04 10.70 -0.90
N GLN A 65 19.56 9.74 -0.12
CA GLN A 65 18.32 9.91 0.65
C GLN A 65 18.49 10.81 1.87
N ASN A 66 19.72 11.08 2.31
CA ASN A 66 20.01 11.96 3.44
C ASN A 66 20.09 13.43 3.00
N GLU A 67 19.28 14.29 3.61
CA GLU A 67 19.22 15.71 3.30
C GLU A 67 20.54 16.43 3.53
N ALA A 68 21.29 16.10 4.60
CA ALA A 68 22.58 16.71 4.87
C ALA A 68 23.62 16.39 3.77
N VAL A 69 23.55 15.18 3.20
CA VAL A 69 24.41 14.77 2.08
C VAL A 69 24.03 15.50 0.80
N ARG A 70 22.73 15.65 0.52
CA ARG A 70 22.25 16.44 -0.63
C ARG A 70 22.70 17.89 -0.56
N THR A 71 22.55 18.54 0.59
CA THR A 71 22.96 19.93 0.79
C THR A 71 24.47 20.10 0.58
N ARG A 72 25.28 19.15 1.06
CA ARG A 72 26.74 19.16 0.87
C ARG A 72 27.13 19.00 -0.61
N ILE A 73 26.51 18.06 -1.32
CA ILE A 73 26.78 17.84 -2.74
C ILE A 73 26.36 19.06 -3.55
N GLN A 74 25.20 19.65 -3.24
CA GLN A 74 24.72 20.85 -3.92
C GLN A 74 25.66 22.05 -3.69
N ALA A 75 26.06 22.32 -2.45
CA ALA A 75 26.97 23.42 -2.14
C ALA A 75 28.33 23.26 -2.86
N PHE A 76 28.81 22.03 -3.04
CA PHE A 76 30.00 21.79 -3.84
C PHE A 76 29.77 22.14 -5.32
N LEU A 77 28.67 21.67 -5.91
CA LEU A 77 28.35 21.91 -7.31
C LEU A 77 28.10 23.39 -7.60
N ASP A 78 27.44 24.11 -6.68
CA ASP A 78 27.26 25.56 -6.75
C ASP A 78 28.63 26.27 -6.79
N SER A 79 29.61 25.81 -6.00
CA SER A 79 30.97 26.39 -6.01
C SER A 79 31.77 26.06 -7.29
N GLN A 80 31.41 25.01 -8.02
CA GLN A 80 31.96 24.66 -9.33
C GLN A 80 31.18 25.31 -10.50
N GLY A 81 30.27 26.25 -10.21
CA GLY A 81 29.49 26.99 -11.20
C GLY A 81 28.43 26.14 -11.92
N PHE A 82 27.95 25.07 -11.30
CA PHE A 82 26.72 24.40 -11.76
C PHE A 82 25.49 25.23 -11.38
N PRO A 83 24.37 25.09 -12.11
CA PRO A 83 23.16 25.84 -11.80
C PRO A 83 22.59 25.43 -10.43
N PRO A 84 21.89 26.37 -9.76
CA PRO A 84 21.31 26.14 -8.45
C PRO A 84 20.22 25.07 -8.50
N LEU A 85 19.97 24.45 -7.35
CA LEU A 85 18.96 23.40 -7.20
C LEU A 85 17.60 23.89 -7.73
N TRP A 86 16.99 23.10 -8.62
CA TRP A 86 15.69 23.39 -9.25
C TRP A 86 15.68 24.46 -10.34
N ALA A 87 16.83 24.91 -10.83
CA ALA A 87 16.89 25.76 -12.02
C ALA A 87 16.32 25.04 -13.26
N ASP A 88 15.73 25.81 -14.17
CA ASP A 88 15.09 25.24 -15.37
C ASP A 88 16.12 24.61 -16.33
N GLU A 89 17.35 25.15 -16.36
CA GLU A 89 18.46 24.66 -17.18
C GLU A 89 19.24 23.50 -16.54
N GLU A 90 18.89 23.10 -15.31
CA GLU A 90 19.65 22.13 -14.52
C GLU A 90 19.87 20.81 -15.27
N TYR A 91 18.84 20.26 -15.90
CA TYR A 91 19.00 19.02 -16.67
C TYR A 91 20.00 19.19 -17.82
N THR A 92 19.79 20.19 -18.67
CA THR A 92 20.62 20.43 -19.87
C THR A 92 22.08 20.73 -19.51
N THR A 93 22.31 21.62 -18.55
CA THR A 93 23.67 22.03 -18.16
C THR A 93 24.47 20.91 -17.52
N TYR A 94 23.84 20.02 -16.72
CA TYR A 94 24.55 18.89 -16.14
C TYR A 94 24.96 17.87 -17.19
N PHE A 95 24.11 17.58 -18.18
CA PHE A 95 24.47 16.72 -19.28
C PHE A 95 25.59 17.32 -20.14
N GLU A 96 25.49 18.60 -20.50
CA GLU A 96 26.52 19.31 -21.27
C GLU A 96 27.87 19.35 -20.52
N LYS A 97 27.89 19.64 -19.21
CA LYS A 97 29.14 19.71 -18.44
C LYS A 97 29.79 18.34 -18.16
N ILE A 98 28.99 17.29 -17.95
CA ILE A 98 29.52 15.97 -17.54
C ILE A 98 29.94 15.12 -18.75
N PHE A 99 29.18 15.20 -19.85
CA PHE A 99 29.46 14.42 -21.05
C PHE A 99 30.14 15.22 -22.16
N GLY A 100 30.06 16.56 -22.14
CA GLY A 100 30.63 17.40 -23.19
C GLY A 100 30.04 17.08 -24.55
N GLU A 101 30.91 16.89 -25.55
CA GLU A 101 30.53 16.48 -26.91
C GLU A 101 30.49 14.95 -27.10
N ASP A 102 30.82 14.16 -26.06
CA ASP A 102 30.84 12.69 -26.13
C ASP A 102 29.41 12.11 -26.02
N ARG A 103 28.71 12.19 -27.15
CA ARG A 103 27.32 11.74 -27.33
C ARG A 103 27.17 10.23 -27.15
N GLU A 104 28.22 9.44 -27.41
CA GLU A 104 28.18 8.00 -27.23
C GLU A 104 28.17 7.62 -25.75
N ARG A 105 28.98 8.29 -24.93
CA ARG A 105 28.99 8.09 -23.48
C ARG A 105 27.67 8.47 -22.83
N GLN A 106 27.08 9.60 -23.24
CA GLN A 106 25.73 9.99 -22.81
C GLN A 106 24.69 8.92 -23.16
N ARG A 107 24.78 8.37 -24.37
CA ARG A 107 23.87 7.33 -24.83
C ARG A 107 23.97 6.05 -24.05
N ASN A 108 25.18 5.58 -23.80
CA ASN A 108 25.40 4.35 -23.05
C ASN A 108 24.94 4.51 -21.58
N TYR A 109 25.11 5.70 -21.00
CA TYR A 109 24.59 6.02 -19.68
C TYR A 109 23.06 5.92 -19.61
N LEU A 110 22.35 6.61 -20.53
CA LEU A 110 20.88 6.57 -20.56
C LEU A 110 20.34 5.17 -20.86
N LYS A 111 20.93 4.43 -21.79
CA LYS A 111 20.56 3.03 -22.07
C LYS A 111 20.73 2.12 -20.84
N GLY A 112 21.80 2.30 -20.07
CA GLY A 112 22.03 1.50 -18.86
C GLY A 112 21.08 1.83 -17.70
N ILE A 113 20.64 3.09 -17.62
CA ILE A 113 19.71 3.56 -16.59
C ILE A 113 18.26 3.24 -16.94
N LEU A 114 17.87 3.43 -18.20
CA LEU A 114 16.52 3.19 -18.71
C LEU A 114 16.38 1.80 -19.35
N SER A 115 17.27 0.86 -19.00
CA SER A 115 17.26 -0.49 -19.53
C SER A 115 15.92 -1.17 -19.24
N GLU A 116 15.35 -1.76 -20.28
CA GLU A 116 14.10 -2.50 -20.26
C GLU A 116 14.09 -3.69 -19.30
N ASP A 117 15.26 -4.26 -18.99
CA ASP A 117 15.43 -5.40 -18.08
C ASP A 117 15.16 -5.03 -16.61
N LYS A 118 15.19 -3.73 -16.28
CA LYS A 118 14.92 -3.21 -14.93
C LYS A 118 13.46 -2.81 -14.73
N VAL A 119 12.65 -2.81 -15.79
CA VAL A 119 11.27 -2.35 -15.75
C VAL A 119 10.39 -3.45 -15.16
N THR A 120 9.84 -3.19 -13.98
CA THR A 120 8.80 -4.03 -13.37
C THR A 120 7.48 -3.28 -13.45
N LEU A 121 6.46 -3.86 -14.09
CA LEU A 121 5.17 -3.17 -14.22
C LEU A 121 4.50 -3.01 -12.85
N SER A 122 4.38 -1.76 -12.40
CA SER A 122 3.62 -1.39 -11.20
C SER A 122 2.13 -1.69 -11.36
N VAL A 123 1.41 -1.67 -10.23
CA VAL A 123 -0.06 -1.83 -10.22
C VAL A 123 -0.72 -0.72 -11.05
N GLY A 124 -0.26 0.53 -10.93
CA GLY A 124 -0.82 1.65 -11.69
C GLY A 124 -0.66 1.47 -13.19
N ASN A 125 0.49 0.97 -13.65
CA ASN A 125 0.73 0.71 -15.07
C ASN A 125 -0.16 -0.41 -15.60
N ARG A 126 -0.31 -1.51 -14.85
CA ARG A 126 -1.23 -2.61 -15.22
C ARG A 126 -2.68 -2.14 -15.30
N VAL A 127 -3.12 -1.34 -14.33
CA VAL A 127 -4.47 -0.74 -14.37
C VAL A 127 -4.62 0.12 -15.62
N LEU A 128 -3.67 1.01 -15.92
CA LEU A 128 -3.71 1.84 -17.12
C LEU A 128 -3.82 0.98 -18.39
N GLY A 129 -3.00 -0.07 -18.49
CA GLY A 129 -3.06 -1.02 -19.59
C GLY A 129 -4.43 -1.70 -19.71
N GLY A 130 -5.03 -2.05 -18.57
CA GLY A 130 -6.39 -2.59 -18.50
C GLY A 130 -7.47 -1.58 -18.91
N LEU A 131 -7.34 -0.31 -18.53
CA LEU A 131 -8.26 0.76 -18.92
C LEU A 131 -8.23 1.00 -20.43
N MET A 132 -7.03 1.05 -21.02
CA MET A 132 -6.87 1.22 -22.46
C MET A 132 -7.37 0.00 -23.23
N ALA A 133 -7.00 -1.21 -22.79
CA ALA A 133 -7.44 -2.45 -23.43
C ALA A 133 -8.96 -2.66 -23.36
N ALA A 134 -9.61 -2.22 -22.29
CA ALA A 134 -11.06 -2.27 -22.13
C ALA A 134 -11.81 -1.09 -22.78
N GLY A 135 -11.10 -0.13 -23.39
CA GLY A 135 -11.69 1.05 -24.03
C GLY A 135 -12.20 2.12 -23.05
N PHE A 136 -11.89 1.99 -21.76
CA PHE A 136 -12.20 3.01 -20.73
C PHE A 136 -11.27 4.21 -20.82
N THR A 137 -10.09 4.08 -21.42
CA THR A 137 -9.20 5.21 -21.70
C THR A 137 -8.82 5.18 -23.17
N ARG A 138 -9.24 6.22 -23.91
CA ARG A 138 -9.09 6.27 -25.36
C ARG A 138 -7.77 6.89 -25.80
N ALA A 139 -7.26 7.87 -25.07
CA ALA A 139 -6.06 8.61 -25.43
C ALA A 139 -5.09 8.76 -24.24
N VAL A 140 -3.81 8.54 -24.50
CA VAL A 140 -2.73 8.77 -23.54
C VAL A 140 -1.59 9.54 -24.21
N PHE A 141 -1.16 10.61 -23.57
CA PHE A 141 0.00 11.40 -23.93
C PHE A 141 1.08 11.21 -22.88
N THR A 142 2.35 11.18 -23.29
CA THR A 142 3.45 11.10 -22.32
C THR A 142 4.68 11.88 -22.77
N THR A 143 5.44 12.35 -21.78
CA THR A 143 6.80 12.87 -21.96
C THR A 143 7.86 11.81 -21.66
N ASN A 144 7.46 10.60 -21.26
CA ASN A 144 8.39 9.52 -20.96
C ASN A 144 8.88 8.85 -22.25
N PHE A 145 10.16 8.47 -22.24
CA PHE A 145 10.79 7.72 -23.34
C PHE A 145 10.69 6.20 -23.12
N ASP A 146 10.26 5.76 -21.94
CA ASP A 146 10.18 4.35 -21.59
C ASP A 146 9.08 3.60 -22.34
N SER A 147 9.15 2.27 -22.33
CA SER A 147 8.17 1.35 -22.95
C SER A 147 7.15 0.79 -21.93
N VAL A 148 6.97 1.47 -20.78
CA VAL A 148 6.18 0.94 -19.65
C VAL A 148 4.70 0.79 -20.01
N VAL A 149 4.13 1.76 -20.72
CA VAL A 149 2.72 1.75 -21.11
C VAL A 149 2.46 0.68 -22.16
N GLU A 150 3.36 0.55 -23.14
CA GLU A 150 3.28 -0.48 -24.18
C GLU A 150 3.36 -1.88 -23.59
N LYS A 151 4.31 -2.10 -22.67
CA LYS A 151 4.43 -3.38 -21.93
C LYS A 151 3.18 -3.68 -21.11
N ALA A 152 2.60 -2.67 -20.46
CA ALA A 152 1.39 -2.85 -19.68
C ALA A 152 0.20 -3.29 -20.54
N ILE A 153 0.00 -2.69 -21.72
CA ILE A 153 -1.07 -3.11 -22.64
C ILE A 153 -0.77 -4.48 -23.25
N ALA A 154 0.48 -4.76 -23.61
CA ALA A 154 0.86 -6.07 -24.13
C ALA A 154 0.58 -7.20 -23.11
N GLU A 155 0.93 -6.99 -21.83
CA GLU A 155 0.72 -8.00 -20.79
C GLU A 155 -0.77 -8.13 -20.40
N VAL A 156 -1.46 -7.01 -20.21
CA VAL A 156 -2.84 -6.98 -19.71
C VAL A 156 -3.84 -7.18 -20.86
N GLY A 157 -3.76 -6.38 -21.92
CA GLY A 157 -4.64 -6.43 -23.08
C GLY A 157 -4.33 -7.57 -24.06
N GLY A 158 -3.09 -8.06 -24.11
CA GLY A 158 -2.68 -9.09 -25.08
C GLY A 158 -2.48 -8.56 -26.50
N SER A 159 -2.43 -7.24 -26.68
CA SER A 159 -2.29 -6.55 -27.96
C SER A 159 -1.07 -5.64 -27.93
N SER A 160 -0.36 -5.53 -29.05
CA SER A 160 0.71 -4.53 -29.20
C SER A 160 0.09 -3.14 -29.42
N LEU A 161 0.54 -2.15 -28.65
CA LEU A 161 0.16 -0.75 -28.81
C LEU A 161 1.17 -0.07 -29.74
N GLN A 162 0.68 0.53 -30.82
CA GLN A 162 1.53 1.41 -31.64
C GLN A 162 1.65 2.78 -30.96
N ALA A 163 2.89 3.20 -30.71
CA ALA A 163 3.18 4.52 -30.16
C ALA A 163 3.43 5.53 -31.29
N TYR A 164 2.69 6.62 -31.31
CA TYR A 164 2.99 7.75 -32.20
C TYR A 164 4.09 8.61 -31.57
N SER A 165 5.15 8.90 -32.33
CA SER A 165 6.32 9.68 -31.90
C SER A 165 6.80 10.60 -33.04
N LEU A 166 7.72 11.54 -32.75
CA LEU A 166 8.26 12.49 -33.74
C LEU A 166 8.75 11.83 -35.03
N GLU A 167 9.39 10.66 -34.97
CA GLU A 167 10.02 10.03 -36.14
C GLU A 167 9.00 9.31 -37.06
N GLY A 168 7.72 9.16 -36.65
CA GLY A 168 6.69 8.42 -37.39
C GLY A 168 5.49 9.25 -37.87
N THR A 169 5.53 10.58 -37.77
CA THR A 169 4.33 11.42 -37.83
C THR A 169 3.99 12.00 -39.20
N GLY A 170 3.34 11.15 -40.01
CA GLY A 170 2.28 11.59 -40.92
C GLY A 170 0.86 11.37 -40.36
N SER A 171 0.70 10.55 -39.30
CA SER A 171 -0.58 9.91 -38.98
C SER A 171 -1.18 10.24 -37.60
N ALA A 172 -0.48 10.88 -36.66
CA ALA A 172 -1.00 11.05 -35.28
C ALA A 172 -2.26 11.95 -35.22
N LEU A 173 -2.27 13.04 -35.98
CA LEU A 173 -3.45 13.91 -36.10
C LEU A 173 -4.61 13.19 -36.80
N ASN A 174 -4.32 12.40 -37.83
CA ASN A 174 -5.34 11.61 -38.54
C ASN A 174 -5.92 10.53 -37.62
N ALA A 175 -5.09 9.83 -36.85
CA ALA A 175 -5.52 8.78 -35.93
C ALA A 175 -6.48 9.33 -34.86
N ILE A 176 -6.17 10.50 -34.26
CA ILE A 176 -7.06 11.10 -33.26
C ILE A 176 -8.36 11.66 -33.87
N GLN A 177 -8.30 12.16 -35.12
CA GLN A 177 -9.47 12.63 -35.87
C GLN A 177 -10.36 11.49 -36.37
N ASN A 178 -9.77 10.37 -36.79
CA ASN A 178 -10.45 9.17 -37.31
C ASN A 178 -10.92 8.21 -36.21
N GLU A 179 -10.72 8.55 -34.94
CA GLU A 179 -11.09 7.72 -33.78
C GLU A 179 -10.35 6.37 -33.69
N GLU A 180 -9.10 6.32 -34.14
CA GLU A 180 -8.25 5.13 -34.05
C GLU A 180 -7.74 4.94 -32.61
N PHE A 181 -8.57 4.30 -31.78
CA PHE A 181 -8.29 4.02 -30.37
C PHE A 181 -7.90 2.55 -30.12
N PRO A 182 -7.02 2.27 -29.13
CA PRO A 182 -6.39 3.20 -28.19
C PRO A 182 -5.28 4.06 -28.83
N PHE A 183 -5.32 5.36 -28.58
CA PHE A 183 -4.33 6.33 -29.06
C PHE A 183 -3.26 6.56 -28.00
N TYR A 184 -1.98 6.40 -28.38
CA TYR A 184 -0.84 6.66 -27.50
C TYR A 184 0.22 7.49 -28.21
N CYS A 185 0.59 8.62 -27.60
CA CYS A 185 1.48 9.61 -28.21
C CYS A 185 2.60 10.03 -27.25
N LYS A 186 3.84 9.89 -27.71
CA LYS A 186 5.05 10.34 -26.99
C LYS A 186 5.48 11.70 -27.51
N LEU A 187 5.35 12.74 -26.68
CA LEU A 187 5.57 14.13 -27.08
C LEU A 187 7.04 14.49 -27.26
N HIS A 188 7.96 13.80 -26.58
CA HIS A 188 9.39 14.01 -26.78
C HIS A 188 10.01 13.13 -27.86
N GLY A 189 9.21 12.38 -28.64
CA GLY A 189 9.72 11.50 -29.67
C GLY A 189 10.46 10.27 -29.14
N ASP A 190 10.60 9.25 -29.98
CA ASP A 190 11.50 8.11 -29.76
C ASP A 190 12.93 8.49 -30.20
N PHE A 191 13.37 9.68 -29.81
CA PHE A 191 14.68 10.16 -30.22
C PHE A 191 15.75 9.43 -29.42
N ARG A 192 16.28 8.40 -30.06
CA ARG A 192 17.69 8.03 -29.93
C ARG A 192 18.55 9.22 -30.36
N PHE A 193 18.66 10.21 -29.48
CA PHE A 193 19.68 11.27 -29.46
C PHE A 193 19.65 12.24 -30.63
N GLU A 194 18.80 13.27 -30.57
CA GLU A 194 19.15 14.57 -31.13
C GLU A 194 18.83 15.68 -30.14
N SER A 195 19.87 16.43 -29.78
CA SER A 195 19.75 17.64 -28.98
C SER A 195 18.82 18.62 -29.69
N LEU A 196 17.79 19.09 -28.97
CA LEU A 196 16.81 20.13 -29.34
C LEU A 196 17.39 21.45 -29.90
N LYS A 197 18.71 21.59 -30.02
CA LYS A 197 19.38 22.81 -30.50
C LYS A 197 19.65 22.86 -32.00
N ASN A 198 19.41 21.78 -32.76
CA ASN A 198 19.53 21.78 -34.24
C ASN A 198 18.40 20.95 -34.88
N LEU A 199 17.16 21.47 -34.92
CA LEU A 199 16.12 20.81 -35.72
C LEU A 199 16.40 21.02 -37.21
N SER A 200 16.46 19.93 -37.97
CA SER A 200 16.25 19.96 -39.42
C SER A 200 14.81 20.44 -39.72
N ALA A 201 14.56 20.97 -40.93
CA ALA A 201 13.23 21.48 -41.30
C ALA A 201 12.11 20.45 -41.11
N ASP A 202 12.41 19.17 -41.34
CA ASP A 202 11.47 18.05 -41.19
C ASP A 202 11.03 17.83 -39.74
N LEU A 203 11.95 18.00 -38.78
CA LEU A 203 11.65 17.86 -37.34
C LEU A 203 10.75 18.98 -36.83
N ALA A 204 10.91 20.19 -37.36
CA ALA A 204 10.05 21.32 -37.01
C ALA A 204 8.61 21.08 -37.47
N THR A 205 8.42 20.55 -38.68
CA THR A 205 7.10 20.16 -39.20
C THR A 205 6.49 19.00 -38.39
N GLN A 206 7.27 18.01 -38.00
CA GLN A 206 6.81 16.89 -37.16
C GLN A 206 6.37 17.34 -35.75
N ASN A 207 7.10 18.29 -35.15
CA ASN A 207 6.73 18.89 -33.89
C ASN A 207 5.42 19.69 -33.98
N GLU A 208 5.17 20.36 -35.11
CA GLU A 208 3.92 21.05 -35.38
C GLU A 208 2.73 20.07 -35.50
N ALA A 209 2.92 18.93 -36.18
CA ALA A 209 1.90 17.90 -36.31
C ALA A 209 1.52 17.27 -34.96
N LEU A 210 2.49 16.99 -34.09
CA LEU A 210 2.26 16.50 -32.73
C LEU A 210 1.55 17.54 -31.87
N SER A 211 1.95 18.81 -31.99
CA SER A 211 1.28 19.93 -31.30
C SER A 211 -0.20 20.01 -31.70
N LYS A 212 -0.51 19.85 -32.99
CA LYS A 212 -1.90 19.77 -33.49
C LYS A 212 -2.67 18.57 -32.95
N ALA A 213 -2.02 17.41 -32.80
CA ALA A 213 -2.65 16.22 -32.22
C ALA A 213 -3.02 16.43 -30.74
N VAL A 214 -2.16 17.10 -29.96
CA VAL A 214 -2.47 17.48 -28.56
C VAL A 214 -3.61 18.48 -28.50
N LEU A 215 -3.64 19.47 -29.41
CA LEU A 215 -4.75 20.42 -29.51
C LEU A 215 -6.07 19.70 -29.81
N ALA A 216 -6.09 18.80 -30.80
CA ALA A 216 -7.26 18.01 -31.15
C ALA A 216 -7.72 17.12 -29.98
N GLY A 217 -6.78 16.48 -29.26
CA GLY A 217 -7.09 15.67 -28.08
C GLY A 217 -7.65 16.52 -26.94
N GLY A 218 -7.05 17.68 -26.68
CA GLY A 218 -7.47 18.61 -25.64
C GLY A 218 -8.83 19.26 -25.90
N SER A 219 -9.24 19.42 -27.16
CA SER A 219 -10.61 19.86 -27.50
C SER A 219 -11.66 18.75 -27.40
N ARG A 220 -11.24 17.48 -27.34
CA ARG A 220 -12.14 16.32 -27.36
C ARG A 220 -12.33 15.68 -26.00
N PHE A 221 -11.29 15.67 -25.17
CA PHE A 221 -11.25 14.95 -23.90
C PHE A 221 -11.00 15.90 -22.72
N GLY A 222 -11.48 15.54 -21.53
CA GLY A 222 -10.88 16.06 -20.30
C GLY A 222 -9.47 15.51 -20.14
N LEU A 223 -8.58 16.23 -19.46
CA LEU A 223 -7.19 15.83 -19.29
C LEU A 223 -6.88 15.54 -17.83
N VAL A 224 -6.36 14.34 -17.56
CA VAL A 224 -5.84 13.95 -16.25
C VAL A 224 -4.32 13.89 -16.31
N VAL A 225 -3.64 14.78 -15.59
CA VAL A 225 -2.18 14.87 -15.57
C VAL A 225 -1.65 14.14 -14.34
N ALA A 226 -0.78 13.15 -14.54
CA ALA A 226 -0.19 12.35 -13.47
C ALA A 226 1.33 12.23 -13.60
N GLY A 227 2.02 12.40 -12.47
CA GLY A 227 3.48 12.26 -12.36
C GLY A 227 4.28 13.27 -13.19
N TYR A 228 3.67 14.39 -13.58
CA TYR A 228 4.33 15.47 -14.31
C TYR A 228 4.44 16.73 -13.44
N SER A 229 5.64 17.32 -13.36
CA SER A 229 5.92 18.44 -12.46
C SER A 229 5.59 19.82 -13.05
N GLY A 230 5.34 19.91 -14.36
CA GLY A 230 5.07 21.20 -15.02
C GLY A 230 6.30 22.10 -15.21
N ARG A 231 7.50 21.51 -15.25
CA ARG A 231 8.77 22.24 -15.42
C ARG A 231 9.15 22.48 -16.88
N ASP A 232 8.65 21.65 -17.81
CA ASP A 232 8.96 21.85 -19.23
C ASP A 232 8.07 22.96 -19.82
N ALA A 233 8.69 24.09 -20.14
CA ALA A 233 8.04 25.26 -20.70
C ALA A 233 7.37 24.99 -22.07
N SER A 234 7.91 24.07 -22.87
CA SER A 234 7.36 23.72 -24.19
C SER A 234 6.01 23.02 -24.05
N ILE A 235 5.92 22.06 -23.14
CA ILE A 235 4.69 21.34 -22.82
C ILE A 235 3.67 22.26 -22.15
N MET A 236 4.10 23.09 -21.20
CA MET A 236 3.21 24.04 -20.54
C MET A 236 2.63 25.08 -21.52
N SER A 237 3.45 25.55 -22.47
CA SER A 237 3.00 26.41 -23.57
C SER A 237 2.00 25.70 -24.48
N LEU A 238 2.24 24.42 -24.79
CA LEU A 238 1.33 23.61 -25.60
C LEU A 238 -0.03 23.44 -24.91
N LEU A 239 -0.05 23.08 -23.61
CA LEU A 239 -1.29 22.97 -22.83
C LEU A 239 -2.01 24.32 -22.71
N ALA A 240 -1.27 25.42 -22.57
CA ALA A 240 -1.83 26.76 -22.56
C ALA A 240 -2.49 27.12 -23.91
N LYS A 241 -1.92 26.71 -25.04
CA LYS A 241 -2.54 26.89 -26.37
C LYS A 241 -3.83 26.10 -26.52
N VAL A 242 -3.97 24.93 -25.87
CA VAL A 242 -5.24 24.19 -25.85
C VAL A 242 -6.36 25.04 -25.24
N LEU A 243 -6.05 25.82 -24.20
CA LEU A 243 -7.03 26.69 -23.53
C LEU A 243 -7.58 27.81 -24.43
N GLU A 244 -6.89 28.13 -25.52
CA GLU A 244 -7.32 29.13 -26.51
C GLU A 244 -8.30 28.54 -27.54
N ALA A 245 -8.48 27.21 -27.56
CA ALA A 245 -9.44 26.55 -28.44
C ALA A 245 -10.90 26.88 -28.03
N PRO A 246 -11.88 26.77 -28.95
CA PRO A 246 -13.29 27.07 -28.64
C PRO A 246 -13.91 26.19 -27.55
N THR A 247 -13.44 24.95 -27.42
CA THR A 247 -13.94 23.97 -26.44
C THR A 247 -12.77 23.28 -25.71
N PRO A 248 -12.06 24.00 -24.83
CA PRO A 248 -10.87 23.47 -24.18
C PRO A 248 -11.27 22.50 -23.06
N PHE A 249 -10.70 21.29 -23.07
CA PHE A 249 -10.90 20.24 -22.05
C PHE A 249 -12.36 20.10 -21.60
N PRO A 250 -13.27 19.63 -22.47
CA PRO A 250 -14.72 19.65 -22.21
C PRO A 250 -15.16 18.92 -20.93
N HIS A 251 -14.38 17.99 -20.42
CA HIS A 251 -14.66 17.25 -19.18
C HIS A 251 -13.76 17.67 -17.99
N GLY A 252 -12.98 18.73 -18.15
CA GLY A 252 -12.12 19.32 -17.12
C GLY A 252 -10.63 18.98 -17.25
N LEU A 253 -9.81 19.73 -16.53
CA LEU A 253 -8.36 19.59 -16.41
C LEU A 253 -8.01 19.25 -14.96
N TYR A 254 -7.62 18.01 -14.71
CA TYR A 254 -7.29 17.52 -13.37
C TYR A 254 -5.80 17.29 -13.26
N TRP A 255 -5.13 18.03 -12.40
CA TRP A 255 -3.71 17.87 -12.14
C TRP A 255 -3.49 17.11 -10.84
N THR A 256 -2.85 15.95 -10.90
CA THR A 256 -2.61 15.15 -9.69
C THR A 256 -1.23 15.44 -9.09
N GLY A 257 -1.17 15.53 -7.78
CA GLY A 257 0.09 15.72 -7.03
C GLY A 257 0.08 14.97 -5.71
N LEU A 258 1.28 14.66 -5.19
CA LEU A 258 1.40 13.96 -3.92
C LEU A 258 0.83 14.81 -2.78
N LYS A 259 0.15 14.17 -1.83
CA LYS A 259 -0.42 14.84 -0.66
C LYS A 259 0.65 15.68 0.07
N GLY A 260 0.38 16.96 0.29
CA GLY A 260 1.31 17.90 0.93
C GLY A 260 2.38 18.49 0.01
N ALA A 261 2.38 18.17 -1.29
CA ALA A 261 3.22 18.85 -2.28
C ALA A 261 2.47 20.05 -2.88
N SER A 262 3.12 21.21 -2.91
CA SER A 262 2.60 22.38 -3.61
C SER A 262 2.78 22.24 -5.13
N PRO A 263 1.77 22.62 -5.94
CA PRO A 263 1.93 22.66 -7.39
C PRO A 263 3.01 23.66 -7.80
N HIS A 264 3.67 23.40 -8.93
CA HIS A 264 4.64 24.33 -9.50
C HIS A 264 3.93 25.64 -9.94
N PRO A 265 4.55 26.83 -9.84
CA PRO A 265 3.89 28.10 -10.21
C PRO A 265 3.32 28.11 -11.63
N ALA A 266 3.98 27.44 -12.58
CA ALA A 266 3.48 27.28 -13.95
C ALA A 266 2.16 26.48 -14.01
N VAL A 267 2.01 25.47 -13.15
CA VAL A 267 0.81 24.65 -13.03
C VAL A 267 -0.32 25.45 -12.39
N GLU A 268 -0.03 26.19 -11.31
CA GLU A 268 -1.01 27.10 -10.69
C GLU A 268 -1.53 28.13 -11.70
N SER A 269 -0.63 28.75 -12.47
CA SER A 269 -0.99 29.69 -13.52
C SER A 269 -1.85 29.05 -14.61
N LEU A 270 -1.51 27.82 -15.06
CA LEU A 270 -2.29 27.09 -16.06
C LEU A 270 -3.70 26.75 -15.55
N LEU A 271 -3.82 26.25 -14.31
CA LEU A 271 -5.11 25.94 -13.69
C LEU A 271 -5.97 27.22 -13.53
N GLY A 272 -5.35 28.33 -13.12
CA GLY A 272 -6.01 29.63 -13.03
C GLY A 272 -6.54 30.12 -14.39
N ARG A 273 -5.71 30.01 -15.45
CA ARG A 273 -6.13 30.33 -16.83
C ARG A 273 -7.27 29.44 -17.32
N ALA A 274 -7.21 28.14 -17.00
CA ALA A 274 -8.26 27.19 -17.37
C ALA A 274 -9.59 27.52 -16.68
N ARG A 275 -9.57 27.84 -15.38
CA ARG A 275 -10.76 28.33 -14.64
C ARG A 275 -11.32 29.61 -15.25
N ALA A 276 -10.46 30.56 -15.62
CA ALA A 276 -10.88 31.81 -16.28
C ALA A 276 -11.51 31.57 -17.67
N ALA A 277 -11.07 30.53 -18.38
CA ALA A 277 -11.66 30.10 -19.65
C ALA A 277 -12.95 29.26 -19.48
N GLY A 278 -13.44 29.09 -18.24
CA GLY A 278 -14.67 28.33 -17.95
C GLY A 278 -14.49 26.81 -17.86
N VAL A 279 -13.23 26.33 -17.87
CA VAL A 279 -12.91 24.90 -17.71
C VAL A 279 -12.88 24.55 -16.23
N LYS A 280 -13.49 23.41 -15.85
CA LYS A 280 -13.30 22.82 -14.52
C LYS A 280 -11.84 22.39 -14.38
N ALA A 281 -11.04 23.14 -13.64
CA ALA A 281 -9.63 22.85 -13.46
C ALA A 281 -9.27 22.77 -11.98
N GLU A 282 -8.75 21.63 -11.54
CA GLU A 282 -8.49 21.37 -10.12
C GLU A 282 -7.17 20.64 -9.91
N PHE A 283 -6.55 20.92 -8.76
CA PHE A 283 -5.43 20.15 -8.25
C PHE A 283 -5.97 19.06 -7.31
N VAL A 284 -5.62 17.80 -7.60
CA VAL A 284 -6.10 16.61 -6.88
C VAL A 284 -4.94 16.01 -6.09
N GLU A 285 -5.06 16.00 -4.77
CA GLU A 285 -4.08 15.36 -3.91
C GLU A 285 -4.23 13.84 -3.95
N ILE A 286 -3.13 13.14 -4.20
CA ILE A 286 -3.07 11.67 -4.26
C ILE A 286 -1.98 11.15 -3.33
N GLU A 287 -2.17 9.94 -2.80
CA GLU A 287 -1.14 9.24 -2.01
C GLU A 287 0.02 8.79 -2.90
N THR A 288 -0.30 8.05 -3.97
CA THR A 288 0.63 7.62 -5.02
C THR A 288 -0.16 7.40 -6.31
N PHE A 289 0.53 7.35 -7.45
CA PHE A 289 -0.08 6.99 -8.74
C PHE A 289 -0.72 5.59 -8.67
N ASP A 290 -0.02 4.60 -8.13
CA ASP A 290 -0.54 3.24 -7.99
C ASP A 290 -1.81 3.18 -7.11
N ALA A 291 -1.85 3.96 -6.02
CA ALA A 291 -3.03 4.04 -5.15
C ALA A 291 -4.22 4.69 -5.87
N LEU A 292 -3.99 5.79 -6.61
CA LEU A 292 -5.02 6.43 -7.43
C LEU A 292 -5.60 5.45 -8.44
N MET A 293 -4.74 4.83 -9.25
CA MET A 293 -5.16 3.89 -10.29
C MET A 293 -5.87 2.68 -9.71
N SER A 294 -5.41 2.14 -8.59
CA SER A 294 -6.08 1.03 -7.89
C SER A 294 -7.47 1.42 -7.37
N ARG A 295 -7.69 2.67 -6.96
CA ARG A 295 -9.01 3.17 -6.54
C ARG A 295 -9.91 3.40 -7.76
N VAL A 296 -9.38 3.95 -8.85
CA VAL A 296 -10.10 4.09 -10.14
C VAL A 296 -10.56 2.72 -10.63
N TRP A 297 -9.66 1.73 -10.70
CA TRP A 297 -10.00 0.39 -11.16
C TRP A 297 -11.07 -0.30 -10.30
N ARG A 298 -11.12 -0.01 -9.00
CA ARG A 298 -12.13 -0.59 -8.10
C ARG A 298 -13.53 -0.02 -8.32
N ASN A 299 -13.63 1.24 -8.77
CA ASN A 299 -14.90 1.95 -8.92
C ASN A 299 -15.43 1.99 -10.36
N ILE A 300 -14.73 1.38 -11.32
CA ILE A 300 -15.23 1.24 -12.69
C ILE A 300 -16.19 0.06 -12.78
N ASP A 301 -17.39 0.34 -13.29
CA ASP A 301 -18.41 -0.65 -13.57
C ASP A 301 -18.08 -1.45 -14.85
N ARG A 302 -18.62 -2.68 -14.95
CA ARG A 302 -18.55 -3.55 -16.15
C ARG A 302 -17.13 -3.90 -16.62
N ARG A 303 -16.20 -4.14 -15.69
CA ARG A 303 -14.83 -4.58 -15.99
C ARG A 303 -14.82 -5.98 -16.62
N PRO A 304 -14.13 -6.21 -17.75
CA PRO A 304 -13.94 -7.54 -18.30
C PRO A 304 -13.16 -8.44 -17.33
N ALA A 305 -13.73 -9.58 -16.94
CA ALA A 305 -13.15 -10.48 -15.92
C ALA A 305 -11.72 -10.94 -16.27
N ALA A 306 -11.43 -11.15 -17.56
CA ALA A 306 -10.10 -11.54 -18.03
C ALA A 306 -9.04 -10.43 -17.82
N ILE A 307 -9.43 -9.17 -18.00
CA ILE A 307 -8.56 -8.01 -17.77
C ILE A 307 -8.40 -7.79 -16.26
N ASP A 308 -9.50 -7.87 -15.50
CA ASP A 308 -9.47 -7.75 -14.03
C ASP A 308 -8.53 -8.78 -13.39
N ALA A 309 -8.59 -10.04 -13.82
CA ALA A 309 -7.67 -11.08 -13.33
C ALA A 309 -6.19 -10.74 -13.60
N LYS A 310 -5.87 -10.16 -14.77
CA LYS A 310 -4.49 -9.76 -15.13
C LYS A 310 -4.02 -8.50 -14.41
N VAL A 311 -4.92 -7.56 -14.12
CA VAL A 311 -4.63 -6.39 -13.28
C VAL A 311 -4.40 -6.83 -11.82
N ARG A 312 -5.20 -7.79 -11.35
CA ARG A 312 -5.12 -8.38 -10.00
C ARG A 312 -4.02 -9.42 -9.80
N LYS A 313 -3.34 -9.89 -10.87
CA LYS A 313 -2.10 -10.71 -10.76
C LYS A 313 -1.00 -10.04 -9.91
N SER A 314 -1.15 -8.76 -9.57
CA SER A 314 -0.34 -8.03 -8.61
C SER A 314 -0.62 -8.36 -7.13
N ARG A 315 -1.55 -9.27 -6.79
CA ARG A 315 -1.41 -10.00 -5.53
C ARG A 315 -0.13 -10.82 -5.63
N ILE A 316 0.93 -10.27 -5.03
CA ILE A 316 2.18 -10.91 -4.63
C ILE A 316 2.46 -12.10 -5.54
N SER A 317 3.11 -11.85 -6.67
CA SER A 317 3.88 -12.93 -7.28
C SER A 317 4.72 -13.49 -6.14
N ASN A 318 4.41 -14.70 -5.67
CA ASN A 318 5.19 -15.37 -4.65
C ASN A 318 6.60 -15.44 -5.24
N VAL A 319 7.45 -14.48 -4.85
CA VAL A 319 8.87 -14.55 -5.15
C VAL A 319 9.33 -15.65 -4.23
N ASN A 320 9.27 -16.87 -4.74
CA ASN A 320 9.81 -18.03 -4.07
C ASN A 320 11.33 -17.93 -4.22
N ILE A 321 11.93 -16.98 -3.49
CA ILE A 321 13.38 -16.95 -3.32
C ILE A 321 13.68 -18.26 -2.60
N PRO A 322 14.41 -19.20 -3.24
CA PRO A 322 14.72 -20.46 -2.58
C PRO A 322 15.43 -20.12 -1.28
N MET A 323 14.83 -20.50 -0.14
CA MET A 323 15.48 -20.26 1.13
C MET A 323 16.79 -21.04 1.14
N PRO A 324 17.91 -20.42 1.58
CA PRO A 324 19.14 -21.17 1.78
C PRO A 324 18.85 -22.35 2.73
N PRO A 325 19.55 -23.48 2.56
CA PRO A 325 19.39 -24.62 3.46
C PRO A 325 19.63 -24.17 4.91
N ALA A 326 18.92 -24.77 5.85
CA ALA A 326 19.05 -24.46 7.27
C ALA A 326 20.53 -24.54 7.69
N GLY A 327 21.12 -23.40 8.02
CA GLY A 327 22.53 -23.36 8.39
C GLY A 327 22.78 -23.90 9.79
N ASN A 328 23.96 -24.46 10.03
CA ASN A 328 24.32 -25.07 11.32
C ASN A 328 25.17 -24.15 12.21
N LYS A 329 25.37 -22.88 11.80
CA LYS A 329 26.26 -21.91 12.45
C LYS A 329 25.49 -21.03 13.43
N LYS A 330 26.09 -20.78 14.60
CA LYS A 330 25.62 -19.77 15.56
C LYS A 330 25.94 -18.36 15.00
N PRO A 331 25.14 -17.32 15.30
CA PRO A 331 24.05 -17.28 16.28
C PRO A 331 22.69 -17.75 15.74
N ILE A 332 21.88 -18.37 16.61
CA ILE A 332 20.48 -18.73 16.34
C ILE A 332 19.59 -17.58 16.83
N LEU A 333 18.80 -16.99 15.95
CA LEU A 333 17.80 -15.99 16.31
C LEU A 333 16.46 -16.68 16.53
N ARG A 334 15.94 -16.65 17.76
CA ARG A 334 14.60 -17.14 18.06
C ARG A 334 13.56 -16.09 17.64
N LEU A 335 12.49 -16.55 16.99
CA LEU A 335 11.33 -15.74 16.65
C LEU A 335 10.17 -16.06 17.59
N ASN A 336 9.12 -15.23 17.55
CA ASN A 336 7.94 -15.34 18.40
C ASN A 336 6.74 -16.01 17.71
N ALA A 337 6.99 -16.74 16.62
CA ALA A 337 5.98 -17.36 15.77
C ALA A 337 5.84 -18.87 16.07
N LEU A 338 4.64 -19.36 16.37
CA LEU A 338 4.31 -20.79 16.47
C LEU A 338 3.59 -21.24 15.19
N PRO A 339 3.87 -22.43 14.64
CA PRO A 339 3.12 -22.94 13.51
C PRO A 339 1.69 -23.28 13.94
N ILE A 340 0.70 -22.85 13.17
CA ILE A 340 -0.72 -23.14 13.42
C ILE A 340 -1.42 -23.60 12.15
N THR A 341 -2.29 -24.61 12.27
CA THR A 341 -3.21 -25.03 11.20
C THR A 341 -4.60 -24.48 11.51
N LEU A 342 -5.19 -23.80 10.53
CA LEU A 342 -6.52 -23.20 10.64
C LEU A 342 -7.62 -24.20 10.20
N PRO A 343 -8.82 -24.09 10.78
CA PRO A 343 -9.99 -24.83 10.32
C PRO A 343 -10.42 -24.37 8.92
N ASP A 344 -11.07 -25.26 8.18
CA ASP A 344 -11.54 -25.03 6.81
C ASP A 344 -13.06 -24.89 6.70
N ARG A 345 -13.82 -25.09 7.79
CA ARG A 345 -15.29 -25.06 7.81
C ARG A 345 -15.85 -24.17 8.91
N CYS A 346 -17.00 -23.56 8.63
CA CYS A 346 -17.83 -22.88 9.62
C CYS A 346 -19.32 -22.89 9.20
N LEU A 347 -20.17 -22.30 10.03
CA LEU A 347 -21.58 -22.07 9.68
C LEU A 347 -21.74 -20.75 8.93
N GLN A 348 -22.58 -20.76 7.91
CA GLN A 348 -23.07 -19.59 7.19
C GLN A 348 -24.56 -19.37 7.54
N LEU A 349 -24.89 -18.13 7.87
CA LEU A 349 -26.23 -17.69 8.25
C LEU A 349 -26.86 -16.90 7.11
N ASP A 350 -27.97 -17.42 6.61
CA ASP A 350 -28.86 -16.66 5.73
C ASP A 350 -29.87 -15.92 6.60
N LEU A 351 -29.81 -14.59 6.56
CA LEU A 351 -30.70 -13.71 7.32
C LEU A 351 -31.83 -13.17 6.43
N LYS A 352 -32.99 -12.89 7.04
CA LYS A 352 -34.15 -12.30 6.34
C LYS A 352 -33.93 -10.83 5.97
N GLU A 353 -32.97 -10.18 6.62
CA GLU A 353 -32.63 -8.76 6.46
C GLU A 353 -31.10 -8.59 6.50
N ILE A 354 -30.61 -7.49 5.92
CA ILE A 354 -29.19 -7.15 5.94
C ILE A 354 -28.90 -6.39 7.25
N LEU A 355 -28.06 -6.96 8.11
CA LEU A 355 -27.64 -6.34 9.37
C LEU A 355 -26.33 -5.57 9.21
N ASP A 356 -26.20 -4.40 9.82
CA ASP A 356 -24.90 -3.71 9.94
C ASP A 356 -24.01 -4.35 11.03
N TRP A 357 -22.73 -3.94 11.10
CA TRP A 357 -21.78 -4.47 12.07
C TRP A 357 -22.13 -4.12 13.53
N ARG A 358 -22.82 -3.00 13.77
CA ARG A 358 -23.19 -2.54 15.11
C ARG A 358 -24.33 -3.40 15.66
N THR A 359 -25.36 -3.63 14.85
CA THR A 359 -26.49 -4.51 15.17
C THR A 359 -26.02 -5.96 15.33
N LEU A 360 -25.15 -6.44 14.44
CA LEU A 360 -24.59 -7.80 14.56
C LEU A 360 -23.88 -8.01 15.91
N ARG A 361 -23.01 -7.07 16.32
CA ARG A 361 -22.32 -7.12 17.62
C ARG A 361 -23.25 -6.99 18.82
N ALA A 362 -24.38 -6.28 18.67
CA ALA A 362 -25.38 -6.17 19.73
C ALA A 362 -26.14 -7.49 19.91
N VAL A 363 -26.49 -8.17 18.82
CA VAL A 363 -27.19 -9.47 18.85
C VAL A 363 -26.36 -10.54 19.56
N VAL A 364 -25.06 -10.59 19.29
CA VAL A 364 -24.16 -11.60 19.91
C VAL A 364 -23.53 -11.12 21.22
N ALA A 365 -23.94 -9.96 21.77
CA ALA A 365 -23.31 -9.37 22.94
C ALA A 365 -23.41 -10.27 24.19
N ASP A 366 -24.55 -10.91 24.37
CA ASP A 366 -24.82 -11.82 25.50
C ASP A 366 -24.22 -13.22 25.28
N TYR A 367 -23.83 -13.55 24.04
CA TYR A 367 -23.27 -14.84 23.62
C TYR A 367 -21.78 -14.75 23.28
N ARG A 368 -21.06 -13.71 23.75
CA ARG A 368 -19.66 -13.44 23.37
C ARG A 368 -18.66 -14.55 23.70
N ARG A 369 -19.04 -15.53 24.53
CA ARG A 369 -18.21 -16.69 24.86
C ARG A 369 -18.61 -17.95 24.09
N ASP A 370 -19.77 -17.93 23.45
CA ASP A 370 -20.42 -19.10 22.85
C ASP A 370 -20.55 -18.97 21.33
N ILE A 371 -20.53 -17.74 20.81
CA ILE A 371 -20.65 -17.44 19.38
C ILE A 371 -19.58 -16.43 18.94
N ILE A 372 -18.89 -16.77 17.86
CA ILE A 372 -17.96 -15.90 17.14
C ILE A 372 -18.54 -15.64 15.76
N VAL A 373 -18.54 -14.38 15.30
CA VAL A 373 -19.15 -14.00 14.02
C VAL A 373 -18.25 -13.12 13.17
N THR A 374 -18.35 -13.27 11.86
CA THR A 374 -17.79 -12.34 10.87
C THR A 374 -18.78 -12.07 9.74
N LYS A 375 -18.58 -10.96 9.03
CA LYS A 375 -19.50 -10.48 7.99
C LYS A 375 -18.75 -10.19 6.69
N ALA A 376 -19.22 -10.83 5.61
CA ALA A 376 -18.82 -10.61 4.23
C ALA A 376 -20.08 -10.27 3.38
N GLU A 377 -20.31 -10.99 2.28
CA GLU A 377 -21.59 -11.01 1.56
C GLU A 377 -22.72 -11.67 2.38
N SER A 378 -22.36 -12.62 3.23
CA SER A 378 -23.22 -13.29 4.22
C SER A 378 -22.60 -13.22 5.62
N VAL A 379 -23.34 -13.64 6.66
CA VAL A 379 -22.83 -13.73 8.03
C VAL A 379 -22.30 -15.13 8.27
N TRP A 380 -21.08 -15.24 8.79
CA TRP A 380 -20.38 -16.49 9.04
C TRP A 380 -20.14 -16.60 10.54
N CYS A 381 -20.26 -17.80 11.11
CA CYS A 381 -20.09 -17.98 12.54
C CYS A 381 -19.54 -19.36 12.94
N TRP A 382 -18.96 -19.37 14.14
CA TRP A 382 -18.71 -20.57 14.94
C TRP A 382 -19.48 -20.43 16.25
N GLY A 383 -20.02 -21.52 16.74
CA GLY A 383 -20.93 -21.60 17.88
C GLY A 383 -21.93 -22.73 17.66
N GLU A 384 -22.48 -23.29 18.73
CA GLU A 384 -23.49 -24.35 18.62
C GLU A 384 -24.74 -23.83 17.91
N GLU A 385 -25.35 -24.67 17.06
CA GLU A 385 -26.52 -24.26 16.28
C GLU A 385 -27.68 -23.81 17.19
N ALA A 386 -27.81 -24.40 18.39
CA ALA A 386 -28.82 -24.02 19.37
C ALA A 386 -28.64 -22.56 19.85
N ASP A 387 -27.42 -22.17 20.22
CA ASP A 387 -27.11 -20.81 20.68
C ASP A 387 -27.25 -19.81 19.54
N VAL A 388 -26.81 -20.17 18.33
CA VAL A 388 -26.97 -19.34 17.13
C VAL A 388 -28.46 -19.10 16.83
N ARG A 389 -29.30 -20.14 16.92
CA ARG A 389 -30.75 -20.00 16.74
C ARG A 389 -31.38 -19.13 17.82
N GLN A 390 -30.93 -19.24 19.06
CA GLN A 390 -31.43 -18.43 20.17
C GLN A 390 -31.02 -16.95 20.02
N ALA A 391 -29.78 -16.67 19.63
CA ALA A 391 -29.25 -15.32 19.46
C ALA A 391 -29.93 -14.60 18.27
N PHE A 392 -30.03 -15.24 17.11
CA PHE A 392 -30.57 -14.61 15.90
C PHE A 392 -32.10 -14.72 15.78
N GLY A 393 -32.72 -15.68 16.46
CA GLY A 393 -34.17 -15.86 16.54
C GLY A 393 -34.87 -15.77 15.18
N ASN A 394 -35.91 -14.93 15.10
CA ASN A 394 -36.73 -14.77 13.90
C ASN A 394 -36.01 -14.15 12.70
N ARG A 395 -34.81 -13.58 12.88
CA ARG A 395 -34.00 -12.96 11.82
C ARG A 395 -33.34 -14.02 10.93
N LEU A 396 -33.17 -15.23 11.46
CA LEU A 396 -32.57 -16.36 10.76
C LEU A 396 -33.55 -16.97 9.75
N LYS A 397 -33.09 -17.20 8.53
CA LYS A 397 -33.81 -17.94 7.47
C LYS A 397 -33.31 -19.38 7.38
N ARG A 398 -31.98 -19.55 7.32
CA ARG A 398 -31.32 -20.85 7.17
C ARG A 398 -29.91 -20.81 7.76
N ILE A 399 -29.46 -21.95 8.26
CA ILE A 399 -28.06 -22.23 8.59
C ILE A 399 -27.56 -23.29 7.61
N SER A 400 -26.36 -23.09 7.07
CA SER A 400 -25.68 -24.05 6.20
C SER A 400 -24.20 -24.10 6.53
N GLU A 401 -23.52 -25.20 6.21
CA GLU A 401 -22.07 -25.27 6.31
C GLU A 401 -21.41 -24.56 5.12
N ALA A 402 -20.28 -23.89 5.37
CA ALA A 402 -19.50 -23.22 4.35
C ALA A 402 -17.99 -23.43 4.59
N ASN A 403 -17.21 -23.33 3.51
CA ASN A 403 -15.75 -23.46 3.57
C ASN A 403 -15.11 -22.08 3.81
N VAL A 404 -14.30 -21.97 4.85
CA VAL A 404 -13.60 -20.72 5.21
C VAL A 404 -12.34 -20.58 4.37
N PRO A 405 -12.12 -19.45 3.68
CA PRO A 405 -10.89 -19.21 2.95
C PRO A 405 -9.65 -19.24 3.85
N GLN A 406 -8.63 -20.00 3.47
CA GLN A 406 -7.36 -20.04 4.20
C GLN A 406 -6.45 -18.84 3.92
N ASP A 407 -6.61 -18.17 2.77
CA ASP A 407 -5.89 -16.95 2.44
C ASP A 407 -6.59 -15.72 3.02
N PHE A 408 -6.21 -15.35 4.25
CA PHE A 408 -6.70 -14.16 4.94
C PHE A 408 -5.85 -12.89 4.67
N HIS A 409 -4.81 -12.95 3.81
CA HIS A 409 -4.00 -11.79 3.40
C HIS A 409 -4.53 -11.12 2.14
N SER A 410 -5.29 -11.87 1.35
CA SER A 410 -6.18 -11.33 0.32
C SER A 410 -6.97 -10.13 0.84
N GLY A 411 -6.89 -8.99 0.13
CA GLY A 411 -7.63 -7.77 0.48
C GLY A 411 -9.15 -7.96 0.55
N GLU A 412 -9.70 -9.01 -0.07
CA GLU A 412 -11.12 -9.38 0.02
C GLU A 412 -11.44 -10.19 1.30
N ASN A 413 -10.44 -10.82 1.91
CA ASN A 413 -10.59 -11.78 3.01
C ASN A 413 -10.10 -11.26 4.37
N LEU A 414 -9.77 -9.96 4.49
CA LEU A 414 -9.25 -9.37 5.73
C LEU A 414 -10.17 -9.57 6.95
N HIS A 415 -11.48 -9.70 6.72
CA HIS A 415 -12.47 -9.95 7.78
C HIS A 415 -12.38 -11.38 8.37
N TYR A 416 -11.82 -12.35 7.63
CA TYR A 416 -11.55 -13.69 8.15
C TYR A 416 -10.35 -13.70 9.09
N LYS A 417 -9.37 -12.79 8.92
CA LYS A 417 -8.24 -12.69 9.84
C LYS A 417 -8.70 -12.45 11.27
N ALA A 418 -9.54 -11.43 11.47
CA ALA A 418 -10.09 -11.12 12.79
C ALA A 418 -10.95 -12.27 13.36
N PHE A 419 -11.68 -12.97 12.49
CA PHE A 419 -12.50 -14.13 12.84
C PHE A 419 -11.64 -15.28 13.41
N PHE A 420 -10.54 -15.62 12.74
CA PHE A 420 -9.59 -16.62 13.22
C PHE A 420 -8.87 -16.16 14.50
N GLU A 421 -8.40 -14.90 14.55
CA GLU A 421 -7.71 -14.35 15.73
C GLU A 421 -8.60 -14.36 16.98
N GLU A 422 -9.89 -14.06 16.84
CA GLU A 422 -10.86 -14.13 17.94
C GLU A 422 -11.04 -15.56 18.44
N ALA A 423 -11.24 -16.52 17.54
CA ALA A 423 -11.38 -17.93 17.90
C ALA A 423 -10.12 -18.49 18.58
N VAL A 424 -8.92 -18.18 18.07
CA VAL A 424 -7.66 -18.61 18.69
C VAL A 424 -7.48 -17.96 20.05
N THR A 425 -7.81 -16.66 20.20
CA THR A 425 -7.68 -15.96 21.48
C THR A 425 -8.62 -16.55 22.54
N LEU A 426 -9.86 -16.87 22.19
CA LEU A 426 -10.80 -17.53 23.09
C LEU A 426 -10.33 -18.95 23.46
N SER A 427 -9.85 -19.71 22.48
CA SER A 427 -9.31 -21.06 22.67
C SER A 427 -8.13 -21.08 23.65
N LEU A 428 -7.21 -20.12 23.54
CA LEU A 428 -6.04 -20.02 24.41
C LEU A 428 -6.40 -19.58 25.84
N ALA A 429 -7.45 -18.77 26.00
CA ALA A 429 -7.94 -18.33 27.31
C ALA A 429 -8.78 -19.39 28.04
N SER A 430 -9.38 -20.32 27.31
CA SER A 430 -10.31 -21.32 27.86
C SER A 430 -9.69 -22.14 29.00
N GLY A 431 -10.38 -22.16 30.14
CA GLY A 431 -9.95 -22.87 31.35
C GLY A 431 -8.76 -22.26 32.10
N LYS A 432 -8.35 -21.02 31.76
CA LYS A 432 -7.16 -20.37 32.33
C LYS A 432 -7.52 -19.03 33.00
N PRO A 433 -6.72 -18.54 33.97
CA PRO A 433 -6.87 -17.22 34.58
C PRO A 433 -6.43 -16.09 33.62
N LEU A 434 -7.01 -16.08 32.43
CA LEU A 434 -6.74 -15.13 31.35
C LEU A 434 -8.06 -14.49 30.89
N VAL A 435 -8.05 -13.17 30.77
CA VAL A 435 -9.16 -12.40 30.19
C VAL A 435 -8.87 -12.16 28.71
N PRO A 436 -9.61 -12.79 27.78
CA PRO A 436 -9.47 -12.54 26.35
C PRO A 436 -10.09 -11.17 26.01
N ARG A 437 -9.41 -10.38 25.17
CA ARG A 437 -9.90 -9.11 24.64
C ARG A 437 -9.50 -8.93 23.18
N MET A 438 -10.44 -8.52 22.34
CA MET A 438 -10.20 -8.21 20.94
C MET A 438 -10.05 -6.70 20.71
N LYS A 439 -9.03 -6.31 19.94
CA LYS A 439 -8.90 -4.99 19.32
C LYS A 439 -8.96 -5.15 17.79
N PRO A 440 -9.24 -4.08 17.02
CA PRO A 440 -9.26 -4.16 15.56
C PRO A 440 -7.97 -4.68 14.91
N SER A 441 -6.84 -4.66 15.62
CA SER A 441 -5.52 -5.01 15.10
C SER A 441 -4.93 -6.33 15.62
N ALA A 442 -5.51 -6.93 16.67
CA ALA A 442 -5.06 -8.20 17.28
C ALA A 442 -5.95 -8.62 18.46
N GLY A 443 -5.87 -9.90 18.83
CA GLY A 443 -6.34 -10.41 20.12
C GLY A 443 -5.32 -10.19 21.25
N PHE A 444 -5.81 -10.19 22.48
CA PHE A 444 -5.01 -10.05 23.69
C PHE A 444 -5.48 -11.05 24.75
N LEU A 445 -4.54 -11.79 25.33
CA LEU A 445 -4.73 -12.59 26.53
C LEU A 445 -4.16 -11.79 27.70
N ILE A 446 -5.00 -11.43 28.67
CA ILE A 446 -4.59 -10.56 29.78
C ILE A 446 -4.60 -11.38 31.07
N ALA A 447 -3.53 -11.35 31.85
CA ALA A 447 -3.49 -12.03 33.14
C ALA A 447 -4.60 -11.50 34.06
N ASP A 448 -5.46 -12.39 34.54
CA ASP A 448 -6.53 -12.01 35.46
C ASP A 448 -5.94 -11.84 36.88
N GLY A 449 -5.83 -10.59 37.32
CA GLY A 449 -5.36 -10.25 38.66
C GLY A 449 -6.32 -10.64 39.79
N ASN A 450 -7.57 -10.96 39.47
CA ASN A 450 -8.62 -11.28 40.43
C ASN A 450 -8.99 -12.77 40.43
N ALA A 451 -8.30 -13.59 39.63
CA ALA A 451 -8.59 -15.02 39.58
C ALA A 451 -8.32 -15.69 40.94
N VAL A 452 -9.22 -16.59 41.34
CA VAL A 452 -9.10 -17.36 42.58
C VAL A 452 -7.95 -18.35 42.51
N ASP A 453 -7.72 -18.93 41.33
CA ASP A 453 -6.58 -19.81 41.04
C ASP A 453 -5.63 -19.12 40.05
N VAL A 454 -4.49 -18.66 40.58
CA VAL A 454 -3.39 -18.07 39.80
C VAL A 454 -2.27 -19.06 39.53
N GLY A 455 -2.43 -20.34 39.86
CA GLY A 455 -1.40 -21.38 39.71
C GLY A 455 -0.88 -21.49 38.28
N ALA A 456 -1.77 -21.38 37.29
CA ALA A 456 -1.40 -21.36 35.88
C ALA A 456 -0.55 -20.14 35.48
N LEU A 457 -0.54 -19.04 36.26
CA LEU A 457 0.30 -17.86 36.02
C LEU A 457 1.67 -17.92 36.73
N ALA A 458 1.95 -18.99 37.48
CA ALA A 458 3.21 -19.15 38.21
C ALA A 458 4.47 -18.99 37.31
N PRO A 459 4.51 -19.52 36.07
CA PRO A 459 5.65 -19.28 35.18
C PRO A 459 5.91 -17.80 34.93
N LEU A 460 4.86 -16.98 34.76
CA LEU A 460 5.00 -15.53 34.57
C LEU A 460 5.41 -14.83 35.86
N GLN A 461 4.79 -15.18 36.99
CA GLN A 461 5.11 -14.61 38.30
C GLN A 461 6.58 -14.83 38.68
N SER A 462 7.15 -15.99 38.34
CA SER A 462 8.57 -16.28 38.60
C SER A 462 9.54 -15.32 37.88
N ILE A 463 9.11 -14.72 36.77
CA ILE A 463 9.93 -13.84 35.93
C ILE A 463 9.69 -12.37 36.25
N VAL A 464 8.42 -11.96 36.31
CA VAL A 464 8.03 -10.54 36.48
C VAL A 464 7.65 -10.16 37.91
N GLY A 465 7.60 -11.13 38.82
CA GLY A 465 7.08 -10.97 40.18
C GLY A 465 5.57 -10.82 40.20
N ARG A 466 5.09 -9.58 40.03
CA ARG A 466 3.65 -9.28 39.96
C ARG A 466 3.16 -9.29 38.52
N VAL A 467 2.05 -9.98 38.27
CA VAL A 467 1.39 -10.06 36.96
C VAL A 467 0.33 -8.99 36.75
N SER A 468 -0.13 -8.31 37.81
CA SER A 468 -1.07 -7.19 37.74
C SER A 468 -0.93 -6.24 38.93
N GLY A 469 -1.52 -5.05 38.84
CA GLY A 469 -1.54 -4.07 39.93
C GLY A 469 -2.09 -2.70 39.53
N ARG A 470 -2.06 -1.75 40.47
CA ARG A 470 -2.35 -0.34 40.21
C ARG A 470 -1.08 0.43 39.87
N VAL A 471 -1.19 1.47 39.05
CA VAL A 471 -0.11 2.44 38.82
C VAL A 471 -0.28 3.56 39.84
N SER A 472 0.61 3.62 40.83
CA SER A 472 0.51 4.57 41.93
C SER A 472 0.47 6.01 41.45
N GLY A 473 -0.53 6.78 41.89
CA GLY A 473 -0.67 8.21 41.59
C GLY A 473 -1.12 8.53 40.16
N LEU A 474 -1.39 7.54 39.32
CA LEU A 474 -1.83 7.75 37.95
C LEU A 474 -3.33 7.54 37.81
N PHE A 475 -4.01 8.53 37.23
CA PHE A 475 -5.44 8.50 36.94
C PHE A 475 -5.68 8.73 35.45
N SER A 476 -6.83 8.26 34.97
CA SER A 476 -7.21 8.38 33.56
C SER A 476 -7.51 9.83 33.19
N PRO A 477 -7.17 10.26 31.96
CA PRO A 477 -7.52 11.58 31.47
C PRO A 477 -9.05 11.70 31.34
N ILE A 478 -9.57 12.90 31.63
CA ILE A 478 -10.97 13.26 31.43
C ILE A 478 -11.13 13.80 30.01
N ASP A 479 -12.13 13.32 29.27
CA ASP A 479 -12.51 13.83 27.95
C ASP A 479 -14.05 13.85 27.78
N ASP A 480 -14.54 14.37 26.66
CA ASP A 480 -15.99 14.52 26.40
C ASP A 480 -16.74 13.17 26.46
N ASP A 481 -16.05 12.06 26.19
CA ASP A 481 -16.60 10.70 26.23
C ASP A 481 -16.42 10.03 27.61
N HIS A 482 -15.52 10.53 28.46
CA HIS A 482 -15.17 10.00 29.78
C HIS A 482 -15.05 11.14 30.82
N PRO A 483 -16.18 11.57 31.43
CA PRO A 483 -16.20 12.73 32.32
C PRO A 483 -15.54 12.49 33.69
N ASP A 484 -15.37 11.22 34.08
CA ASP A 484 -14.82 10.82 35.37
C ASP A 484 -13.39 10.28 35.24
N SER A 485 -12.54 10.66 36.19
CA SER A 485 -11.16 10.16 36.27
C SER A 485 -11.09 8.90 37.12
N GLU A 486 -10.52 7.83 36.55
CA GLU A 486 -10.42 6.50 37.17
C GLU A 486 -8.96 6.14 37.51
N PRO A 487 -8.70 5.42 38.60
CA PRO A 487 -7.35 4.96 38.93
C PRO A 487 -6.82 3.98 37.87
N VAL A 488 -5.60 4.22 37.38
CA VAL A 488 -5.01 3.40 36.34
C VAL A 488 -4.48 2.09 36.91
N SER A 489 -4.83 0.97 36.28
CA SER A 489 -4.34 -0.36 36.60
C SER A 489 -3.70 -1.03 35.38
N TRP A 490 -2.89 -2.05 35.64
CA TRP A 490 -2.13 -2.75 34.61
C TRP A 490 -2.14 -4.26 34.88
N ALA A 491 -1.96 -5.04 33.81
CA ALA A 491 -1.67 -6.47 33.88
C ALA A 491 -0.71 -6.87 32.76
N GLU A 492 0.07 -7.92 32.99
CA GLU A 492 0.82 -8.60 31.93
C GLU A 492 -0.17 -9.14 30.90
N ALA A 493 0.17 -8.97 29.63
CA ALA A 493 -0.66 -9.43 28.52
C ALA A 493 0.18 -10.09 27.45
N LEU A 494 -0.47 -10.93 26.64
CA LEU A 494 0.08 -11.50 25.43
C LEU A 494 -0.77 -11.03 24.27
N ARG A 495 -0.16 -10.28 23.35
CA ARG A 495 -0.81 -9.97 22.08
C ARG A 495 -0.69 -11.19 21.17
N VAL A 496 -1.81 -11.56 20.57
CA VAL A 496 -1.98 -12.73 19.72
C VAL A 496 -2.44 -12.27 18.35
N SER A 497 -1.70 -12.62 17.31
CA SER A 497 -2.05 -12.30 15.92
C SER A 497 -1.65 -13.42 14.96
N LEU A 498 -2.26 -13.42 13.79
CA LEU A 498 -1.95 -14.36 12.72
C LEU A 498 -1.19 -13.68 11.59
N ASP A 499 -0.19 -14.40 11.09
CA ASP A 499 0.57 -14.04 9.89
C ASP A 499 0.74 -15.29 9.01
N ALA A 500 0.93 -15.12 7.71
CA ALA A 500 1.17 -16.24 6.80
C ALA A 500 2.37 -15.92 5.93
N LYS A 501 3.36 -16.81 5.98
CA LYS A 501 4.64 -16.66 5.29
C LYS A 501 5.05 -18.01 4.76
N ASP A 502 5.51 -18.03 3.51
CA ASP A 502 5.98 -19.24 2.83
C ASP A 502 4.93 -20.36 2.78
N GLY A 503 3.68 -20.00 2.47
CA GLY A 503 2.55 -20.94 2.41
C GLY A 503 2.15 -21.57 3.75
N ARG A 504 2.72 -21.09 4.87
CA ARG A 504 2.41 -21.56 6.23
C ARG A 504 1.79 -20.45 7.05
N THR A 505 0.86 -20.82 7.93
CA THR A 505 0.26 -19.91 8.90
C THR A 505 1.01 -19.97 10.23
N TRP A 506 1.22 -18.80 10.79
CA TRP A 506 1.98 -18.58 12.01
C TRP A 506 1.14 -17.80 13.02
N LEU A 507 1.13 -18.29 14.25
CA LEU A 507 0.61 -17.61 15.42
C LEU A 507 1.74 -16.79 16.05
N LEU A 508 1.63 -15.47 15.97
CA LEU A 508 2.59 -14.55 16.57
C LEU A 508 2.17 -14.24 18.00
N LEU A 509 3.11 -14.43 18.93
CA LEU A 509 2.92 -14.17 20.35
C LEU A 509 3.84 -13.02 20.79
N GLU A 510 3.28 -11.90 21.21
CA GLU A 510 4.05 -10.71 21.61
C GLU A 510 3.75 -10.34 23.07
N PRO A 511 4.66 -10.61 24.01
CA PRO A 511 4.47 -10.20 25.41
C PRO A 511 4.36 -8.67 25.54
N ASP A 512 3.23 -8.20 26.04
CA ASP A 512 2.89 -6.80 26.25
C ASP A 512 2.41 -6.57 27.70
N VAL A 513 1.97 -5.35 28.00
CA VAL A 513 1.33 -4.96 29.26
C VAL A 513 0.05 -4.24 28.91
N TRP A 514 -1.07 -4.71 29.45
CA TRP A 514 -2.37 -4.08 29.29
C TRP A 514 -2.58 -3.00 30.35
N ILE A 515 -3.30 -1.93 29.98
CA ILE A 515 -3.64 -0.79 30.85
C ILE A 515 -5.16 -0.63 30.88
N TRP A 516 -5.71 -0.46 32.08
CA TRP A 516 -7.10 -0.05 32.29
C TRP A 516 -7.18 1.31 32.98
N PRO A 517 -8.13 2.18 32.58
CA PRO A 517 -8.94 2.03 31.37
C PRO A 517 -8.09 2.17 30.08
N PRO A 518 -8.49 1.58 28.93
CA PRO A 518 -7.65 1.55 27.73
C PRO A 518 -7.19 2.92 27.20
N HIS A 519 -8.01 3.97 27.37
CA HIS A 519 -7.67 5.34 26.94
C HIS A 519 -6.53 5.94 27.79
N ALA A 520 -6.33 5.47 29.03
CA ALA A 520 -5.23 5.91 29.90
C ALA A 520 -3.86 5.36 29.50
N ARG A 521 -3.77 4.49 28.48
CA ARG A 521 -2.48 3.93 28.01
C ARG A 521 -1.48 5.02 27.62
N LYS A 522 -1.94 6.14 27.04
CA LYS A 522 -1.07 7.26 26.62
C LYS A 522 -0.36 7.92 27.81
N VAL A 523 -1.08 8.13 28.91
CA VAL A 523 -0.52 8.76 30.12
C VAL A 523 0.31 7.78 30.96
N ALA A 524 0.16 6.47 30.74
CA ALA A 524 0.97 5.42 31.37
C ALA A 524 2.29 5.12 30.63
N ALA A 525 2.72 5.97 29.70
CA ALA A 525 3.89 5.72 28.84
C ALA A 525 5.18 5.50 29.64
N GLU A 526 5.47 6.36 30.63
CA GLU A 526 6.67 6.26 31.47
C GLU A 526 6.68 4.95 32.28
N PHE A 527 5.53 4.55 32.84
CA PHE A 527 5.39 3.26 33.53
C PHE A 527 5.64 2.07 32.58
N LEU A 528 5.05 2.12 31.38
CA LEU A 528 5.23 1.08 30.36
C LEU A 528 6.69 0.99 29.90
N GLU A 529 7.37 2.13 29.71
CA GLU A 529 8.78 2.19 29.37
C GLU A 529 9.64 1.61 30.48
N GLY A 530 9.44 2.03 31.73
CA GLY A 530 10.17 1.49 32.88
C GLY A 530 10.05 -0.03 33.00
N ARG A 531 8.85 -0.57 32.75
CA ARG A 531 8.57 -2.01 32.83
C ARG A 531 9.08 -2.82 31.63
N LYS A 532 9.13 -2.21 30.44
CA LYS A 532 9.58 -2.88 29.20
C LYS A 532 11.07 -2.67 28.91
N SER A 533 11.69 -1.64 29.49
CA SER A 533 13.10 -1.25 29.25
C SER A 533 14.09 -2.39 29.45
N LYS A 534 13.81 -3.32 30.37
CA LYS A 534 14.67 -4.47 30.69
C LYS A 534 14.37 -5.73 29.87
N ARG A 535 13.38 -5.71 28.97
CA ARG A 535 12.96 -6.86 28.15
C ARG A 535 13.87 -7.06 26.93
N PHE A 536 15.19 -7.13 27.15
CA PHE A 536 16.16 -7.49 26.12
C PHE A 536 16.10 -9.00 25.81
N ASN A 537 16.81 -9.45 24.77
CA ASN A 537 16.72 -10.80 24.19
C ASN A 537 16.64 -11.95 25.22
N GLY A 538 17.48 -11.96 26.26
CA GLY A 538 17.47 -13.01 27.29
C GLY A 538 16.17 -13.03 28.10
N PHE A 539 15.78 -11.89 28.66
CA PHE A 539 14.55 -11.75 29.45
C PHE A 539 13.30 -11.90 28.60
N HIS A 540 13.31 -11.38 27.37
CA HIS A 540 12.22 -11.56 26.42
C HIS A 540 11.98 -13.04 26.09
N ASN A 541 13.04 -13.82 25.89
CA ASN A 541 12.93 -15.26 25.64
C ASN A 541 12.35 -16.04 26.82
N GLN A 542 12.71 -15.66 28.05
CA GLN A 542 12.12 -16.25 29.26
C GLN A 542 10.64 -15.89 29.35
N LEU A 543 10.29 -14.62 29.13
CA LEU A 543 8.91 -14.14 29.18
C LEU A 543 8.03 -14.82 28.11
N LEU A 544 8.56 -14.98 26.90
CA LEU A 544 7.89 -15.72 25.82
C LEU A 544 7.68 -17.20 26.17
N ASN A 545 8.66 -17.85 26.82
CA ASN A 545 8.49 -19.23 27.29
C ASN A 545 7.36 -19.34 28.31
N ALA A 546 7.36 -18.48 29.33
CA ALA A 546 6.32 -18.48 30.34
C ALA A 546 4.94 -18.22 29.73
N TRP A 547 4.83 -17.26 28.80
CA TRP A 547 3.57 -17.01 28.09
C TRP A 547 3.13 -18.18 27.21
N THR A 548 4.07 -18.88 26.56
CA THR A 548 3.76 -20.06 25.75
C THR A 548 3.25 -21.18 26.64
N GLU A 549 3.89 -21.42 27.78
CA GLU A 549 3.47 -22.42 28.77
C GLU A 549 2.10 -22.10 29.36
N VAL A 550 1.85 -20.84 29.72
CA VAL A 550 0.55 -20.37 30.21
C VAL A 550 -0.52 -20.52 29.14
N ALA A 551 -0.28 -20.04 27.92
CA ALA A 551 -1.30 -20.03 26.86
C ALA A 551 -1.62 -21.45 26.35
N LEU A 552 -0.61 -22.31 26.21
CA LEU A 552 -0.77 -23.69 25.71
C LEU A 552 -1.06 -24.70 26.83
N GLY A 553 -0.81 -24.37 28.09
CA GLY A 553 -1.02 -25.25 29.23
C GLY A 553 -0.01 -26.40 29.34
N THR A 554 1.13 -26.31 28.66
CA THR A 554 2.18 -27.34 28.69
C THR A 554 3.57 -26.74 28.56
N SER A 555 4.55 -27.38 29.20
CA SER A 555 5.98 -27.09 29.06
C SER A 555 6.68 -28.02 28.06
N GLU A 556 5.96 -28.99 27.49
CA GLU A 556 6.50 -29.95 26.53
C GLU A 556 6.88 -29.28 25.21
N ARG A 557 8.07 -29.64 24.70
CA ARG A 557 8.64 -29.06 23.47
C ARG A 557 8.44 -30.02 22.30
N ASN A 558 8.22 -29.45 21.12
CA ASN A 558 8.05 -30.17 19.85
C ASN A 558 6.79 -31.08 19.80
N VAL A 559 5.73 -30.70 20.51
CA VAL A 559 4.43 -31.37 20.43
C VAL A 559 3.43 -30.51 19.66
N SER A 560 2.42 -31.16 19.06
CA SER A 560 1.27 -30.49 18.44
C SER A 560 0.08 -30.62 19.38
N LEU A 561 -0.61 -29.52 19.63
CA LEU A 561 -1.77 -29.46 20.51
C LEU A 561 -2.99 -29.05 19.71
N GLU A 562 -4.12 -29.70 20.00
CA GLU A 562 -5.42 -29.26 19.51
C GLU A 562 -6.04 -28.30 20.53
N ILE A 563 -6.44 -27.11 20.09
CA ILE A 563 -7.22 -26.17 20.90
C ILE A 563 -8.54 -25.84 20.21
N ARG A 564 -9.56 -25.55 21.03
CA ARG A 564 -10.93 -25.26 20.60
C ARG A 564 -11.50 -24.08 21.40
N PRO A 565 -12.29 -23.20 20.78
CA PRO A 565 -12.88 -22.05 21.49
C PRO A 565 -14.02 -22.46 22.42
N PHE A 566 -14.76 -23.53 22.08
CA PHE A 566 -15.93 -23.99 22.85
C PHE A 566 -15.72 -25.38 23.44
N GLY A 567 -16.53 -25.76 24.42
CA GLY A 567 -16.45 -27.06 25.12
C GLY A 567 -17.10 -28.23 24.37
N SER A 568 -18.00 -27.95 23.44
CA SER A 568 -18.81 -28.93 22.71
C SER A 568 -19.13 -28.43 21.29
N GLY A 569 -19.85 -29.22 20.49
CA GLY A 569 -20.18 -28.91 19.09
C GLY A 569 -19.40 -29.75 18.06
N THR A 570 -19.94 -29.80 16.85
CA THR A 570 -19.32 -30.45 15.68
C THR A 570 -18.08 -29.67 15.20
N SER A 571 -17.30 -30.22 14.25
CA SER A 571 -16.16 -29.51 13.66
C SER A 571 -16.53 -28.20 12.96
N THR A 572 -17.78 -28.08 12.51
CA THR A 572 -18.30 -26.88 11.82
C THR A 572 -18.79 -25.83 12.82
N GLU A 573 -19.25 -26.24 13.99
CA GLU A 573 -19.68 -25.36 15.08
C GLU A 573 -18.50 -24.93 15.97
N ASN A 574 -17.61 -25.87 16.28
CA ASN A 574 -16.48 -25.69 17.19
C ASN A 574 -15.15 -26.01 16.48
N PRO A 575 -14.47 -24.99 15.95
CA PRO A 575 -13.28 -25.18 15.14
C PRO A 575 -12.10 -25.74 15.95
N ALA A 576 -11.38 -26.69 15.35
CA ALA A 576 -10.13 -27.21 15.90
C ALA A 576 -8.94 -26.49 15.30
N PHE A 577 -8.03 -26.01 16.14
CA PHE A 577 -6.75 -25.43 15.74
C PHE A 577 -5.60 -26.33 16.21
N GLN A 578 -4.68 -26.66 15.30
CA GLN A 578 -3.48 -27.44 15.64
C GLN A 578 -2.29 -26.50 15.78
N ILE A 579 -1.69 -26.43 16.97
CA ILE A 579 -0.57 -25.53 17.28
C ILE A 579 0.66 -26.33 17.70
N GLY A 580 1.80 -26.07 17.06
CA GLY A 580 3.07 -26.62 17.51
C GLY A 580 3.67 -25.80 18.66
N THR A 581 4.27 -26.45 19.67
CA THR A 581 4.87 -25.77 20.84
C THR A 581 6.26 -25.18 20.56
N ARG A 582 6.85 -25.45 19.39
CA ARG A 582 8.18 -24.94 19.00
C ARG A 582 8.05 -23.64 18.20
N THR A 583 8.61 -22.57 18.74
CA THR A 583 8.72 -21.29 18.00
C THR A 583 9.66 -21.40 16.82
N ALA A 584 9.40 -20.64 15.77
CA ALA A 584 10.29 -20.46 14.64
C ALA A 584 11.65 -19.88 15.08
N PHE A 585 12.68 -20.18 14.31
CA PHE A 585 14.04 -19.70 14.54
C PHE A 585 14.72 -19.49 13.18
N ALA A 586 15.60 -18.50 13.12
CA ALA A 586 16.46 -18.25 11.97
C ALA A 586 17.92 -18.57 12.34
N MET A 587 18.67 -19.12 11.39
CA MET A 587 20.10 -19.44 11.53
C MET A 587 20.83 -18.76 10.38
N SER A 588 22.11 -18.41 10.56
CA SER A 588 22.89 -17.84 9.44
C SER A 588 22.97 -18.88 8.33
N ALA A 589 22.82 -18.47 7.07
CA ALA A 589 23.06 -19.35 5.93
C ALA A 589 24.47 -19.96 6.03
N ALA A 590 24.61 -21.20 5.57
CA ALA A 590 25.87 -21.95 5.64
C ALA A 590 26.96 -21.32 4.78
#